data_AF-A0A0P4WRE0-F1
#
_entry.id   AF-A0A0P4WRE0-F1
#
_cell.length_a   1.000
_cell.length_b   1.000
_cell.length_c   1.000
_cell.angle_alpha   90.00
_cell.angle_beta   90.00
_cell.angle_gamma   90.00
#
_symmetry.space_group_name_H-M   'P 1'
#
loop_
_entity.id
_entity.type
_entity.pdbx_description
1 polymer ?
#
loop_
_entity_poly.entity_id
_entity_poly.type
_entity_poly.pdbx_seq_one_letter_code
_entity_poly.pdbx_strand_id
1 'polypeptide(L)'
;MVNADLIFGGIEGGGTHSWVVLVNGSGHKIAELEGPSTNKWLLGEVECLERVWQLVQDAKKQAGVPSDTVLEALGLCMSGCEEEETNKELEATILAQYPALARHVTVTSDTYGSIATGCRKGGIVLISGTGSNALLVNPDGRIARCGGWGHILGDEGGAFWIAARGIKILFDEEDNLIDPIFSTEKLRSVVYSHFDIKDRYGMLEHAYTYFDKSKYAGLTAKIGKAAMEGDPMCGRIMYDAGYALGRHISALSRNIDPELFLGENGLQIVCAGSVWKSWELLRPGFLDGVKPHCEKDVPVPKFTLVKLMVTSAMGATYMGAEKASYNLPRDYSKNVSPIFNYLQNSHLISTEPQKSTFFTSECGSRHNGEIHNESSTNGSVNGENGHTNGKMNGQINDIIHEIKSKAIEKPISA
;
A
#
# COMPACT_ATOMS: atom_id res chain seq x y z
N MET A 1 1.31 -2.11 37.84
CA MET A 1 2.43 -2.99 38.21
C MET A 1 2.69 -3.90 37.02
N VAL A 2 3.94 -4.06 36.61
CA VAL A 2 4.31 -5.01 35.54
C VAL A 2 4.24 -6.42 36.13
N ASN A 3 3.36 -7.28 35.60
CA ASN A 3 3.29 -8.68 36.00
C ASN A 3 3.90 -9.54 34.88
N ALA A 4 5.14 -9.99 35.08
CA ALA A 4 5.88 -10.75 34.07
C ALA A 4 5.28 -12.13 33.78
N ASP A 5 4.41 -12.66 34.66
CA ASP A 5 3.79 -13.97 34.52
C ASP A 5 2.59 -13.94 33.54
N LEU A 6 2.05 -12.75 33.24
CA LEU A 6 1.01 -12.60 32.24
C LEU A 6 1.58 -12.75 30.83
N ILE A 7 0.83 -13.41 29.95
CA ILE A 7 1.19 -13.60 28.55
C ILE A 7 0.11 -13.00 27.66
N PHE A 8 0.53 -12.19 26.71
CA PHE A 8 -0.34 -11.57 25.71
C PHE A 8 0.03 -12.12 24.33
N GLY A 9 -0.96 -12.31 23.48
CA GLY A 9 -0.80 -12.75 22.10
C GLY A 9 -1.27 -11.71 21.10
N GLY A 10 -0.64 -11.68 19.94
CA GLY A 10 -1.12 -10.95 18.77
C GLY A 10 -1.03 -11.79 17.51
N ILE A 11 -2.00 -11.68 16.62
CA ILE A 11 -2.00 -12.30 15.30
C ILE A 11 -2.14 -11.21 14.23
N GLU A 12 -1.26 -11.23 13.25
CA GLU A 12 -1.40 -10.56 11.96
C GLU A 12 -1.92 -11.59 10.95
N GLY A 13 -3.14 -11.39 10.45
CA GLY A 13 -3.78 -12.30 9.50
C GLY A 13 -3.83 -11.72 8.09
N GLY A 14 -3.01 -12.25 7.19
CA GLY A 14 -2.97 -11.86 5.78
C GLY A 14 -3.72 -12.82 4.86
N GLY A 15 -3.80 -12.45 3.57
CA GLY A 15 -4.37 -13.30 2.52
C GLY A 15 -3.53 -14.54 2.18
N THR A 16 -2.21 -14.49 2.38
CA THR A 16 -1.27 -15.58 2.02
C THR A 16 -0.63 -16.20 3.26
N HIS A 17 -0.16 -15.37 4.18
CA HIS A 17 0.55 -15.77 5.39
C HIS A 17 -0.07 -15.05 6.59
N SER A 18 0.19 -15.58 7.78
CA SER A 18 -0.13 -14.94 9.06
C SER A 18 1.10 -14.97 9.96
N TRP A 19 1.14 -14.09 10.95
CA TRP A 19 2.15 -14.09 12.00
C TRP A 19 1.49 -14.12 13.36
N VAL A 20 2.08 -14.85 14.29
CA VAL A 20 1.68 -14.83 15.71
C VAL A 20 2.87 -14.41 16.55
N VAL A 21 2.62 -13.56 17.54
CA VAL A 21 3.60 -13.14 18.53
C VAL A 21 3.03 -13.37 19.92
N LEU A 22 3.86 -13.92 20.81
CA LEU A 22 3.60 -13.90 22.25
C LEU A 22 4.60 -12.97 22.94
N VAL A 23 4.09 -12.19 23.89
CA VAL A 23 4.88 -11.32 24.76
C VAL A 23 4.49 -11.56 26.21
N ASN A 24 5.45 -11.42 27.12
CA ASN A 24 5.15 -11.41 28.55
C ASN A 24 4.66 -10.01 29.00
N GLY A 25 4.19 -9.89 30.25
CA GLY A 25 3.67 -8.62 30.76
C GLY A 25 4.69 -7.50 30.92
N SER A 26 6.00 -7.76 30.75
CA SER A 26 7.03 -6.71 30.64
C SER A 26 7.27 -6.22 29.21
N GLY A 27 6.52 -6.75 28.23
CA GLY A 27 6.63 -6.39 26.82
C GLY A 27 7.74 -7.12 26.07
N HIS A 28 8.36 -8.13 26.68
CA HIS A 28 9.39 -8.93 26.03
C HIS A 28 8.75 -10.01 25.15
N LYS A 29 9.19 -10.08 23.89
CA LYS A 29 8.76 -11.10 22.93
C LYS A 29 9.33 -12.46 23.32
N ILE A 30 8.46 -13.45 23.55
CA ILE A 30 8.83 -14.81 23.96
C ILE A 30 8.62 -15.85 22.86
N ALA A 31 7.78 -15.55 21.86
CA ALA A 31 7.63 -16.35 20.65
C ALA A 31 7.24 -15.48 19.45
N GLU A 32 7.67 -15.90 18.27
CA GLU A 32 7.26 -15.37 16.98
C GLU A 32 7.29 -16.48 15.93
N LEU A 33 6.17 -16.67 15.24
CA LEU A 33 6.01 -17.71 14.23
C LEU A 33 5.22 -17.18 13.05
N GLU A 34 5.61 -17.64 11.86
CA GLU A 34 4.82 -17.52 10.64
C GLU A 34 3.89 -18.73 10.52
N GLY A 35 2.69 -18.50 9.98
CA GLY A 35 1.73 -19.54 9.67
C GLY A 35 0.96 -19.28 8.38
N PRO A 36 0.03 -20.17 8.01
CA PRO A 36 -0.77 -20.03 6.80
C PRO A 36 -1.74 -18.84 6.88
N SER A 37 -2.35 -18.49 5.75
CA SER A 37 -3.42 -17.48 5.66
C SER A 37 -4.51 -17.67 6.72
N THR A 38 -5.05 -16.57 7.23
CA THR A 38 -6.22 -16.54 8.13
C THR A 38 -7.33 -15.65 7.56
N ASN A 39 -7.37 -15.51 6.22
CA ASN A 39 -8.41 -14.74 5.56
C ASN A 39 -9.74 -15.53 5.53
N LYS A 40 -10.70 -15.13 6.37
CA LYS A 40 -12.00 -15.78 6.50
C LYS A 40 -12.81 -15.85 5.20
N TRP A 41 -12.61 -14.91 4.27
CA TRP A 41 -13.32 -14.90 2.98
C TRP A 41 -12.82 -15.98 2.01
N LEU A 42 -11.57 -16.42 2.16
CA LEU A 42 -10.98 -17.47 1.32
C LEU A 42 -11.19 -18.86 1.92
N LEU A 43 -11.19 -18.97 3.25
CA LEU A 43 -11.17 -20.24 3.98
C LEU A 43 -12.54 -20.65 4.54
N GLY A 44 -13.42 -19.67 4.76
CA GLY A 44 -14.55 -19.83 5.66
C GLY A 44 -14.15 -19.67 7.13
N GLU A 45 -15.15 -19.44 7.98
CA GLU A 45 -14.94 -19.10 9.39
C GLU A 45 -14.35 -20.26 10.21
N VAL A 46 -14.84 -21.49 10.01
CA VAL A 46 -14.41 -22.67 10.79
C VAL A 46 -12.92 -22.91 10.64
N GLU A 47 -12.41 -22.97 9.41
CA GLU A 47 -10.98 -23.18 9.16
C GLU A 47 -10.13 -21.99 9.64
N CYS A 48 -10.64 -20.77 9.52
CA CYS A 48 -9.97 -19.59 10.05
C CYS A 48 -9.76 -19.69 11.57
N LEU A 49 -10.80 -20.09 12.30
CA LEU A 49 -10.76 -20.24 13.76
C LEU A 49 -9.81 -21.36 14.20
N GLU A 50 -9.82 -22.50 13.52
CA GLU A 50 -8.88 -23.60 13.77
C GLU A 50 -7.42 -23.16 13.57
N ARG A 51 -7.15 -22.39 12.49
CA ARG A 51 -5.81 -21.86 12.22
C ARG A 51 -5.36 -20.85 13.28
N VAL A 52 -6.25 -19.97 13.74
CA VAL A 52 -5.99 -19.04 14.85
C VAL A 52 -5.62 -19.81 16.11
N TRP A 53 -6.40 -20.82 16.47
CA TRP A 53 -6.11 -21.66 17.64
C TRP A 53 -4.75 -22.35 17.50
N GLN A 54 -4.49 -22.99 16.36
CA GLN A 54 -3.25 -23.72 16.11
C GLN A 54 -2.01 -22.81 16.18
N LEU A 55 -2.08 -21.61 15.59
CA LEU A 55 -1.00 -20.61 15.66
C LEU A 55 -0.63 -20.28 17.10
N VAL A 56 -1.62 -20.04 17.97
CA VAL A 56 -1.37 -19.74 19.38
C VAL A 56 -0.76 -20.95 20.09
N GLN A 57 -1.23 -22.16 19.82
CA GLN A 57 -0.69 -23.37 20.44
C GLN A 57 0.76 -23.63 20.01
N ASP A 58 1.08 -23.41 18.74
CA ASP A 58 2.45 -23.53 18.23
C ASP A 58 3.36 -22.46 18.84
N ALA A 59 2.86 -21.24 19.01
CA ALA A 59 3.61 -20.16 19.67
C ALA A 59 3.87 -20.45 21.15
N LYS A 60 2.88 -21.01 21.89
CA LYS A 60 3.08 -21.47 23.27
C LYS A 60 4.17 -22.54 23.33
N LYS A 61 4.13 -23.51 22.40
CA LYS A 61 5.14 -24.57 22.29
C LYS A 61 6.53 -24.00 22.02
N GLN A 62 6.69 -23.03 21.10
CA GLN A 62 7.97 -22.37 20.83
C GLN A 62 8.50 -21.61 22.06
N ALA A 63 7.61 -20.95 22.80
CA ALA A 63 7.95 -20.22 24.02
C ALA A 63 8.25 -21.13 25.24
N GLY A 64 8.03 -22.44 25.15
CA GLY A 64 8.10 -23.35 26.30
C GLY A 64 7.00 -23.12 27.33
N VAL A 65 5.88 -22.50 26.93
CA VAL A 65 4.71 -22.23 27.76
C VAL A 65 3.79 -23.46 27.75
N PRO A 66 3.26 -23.91 28.91
CA PRO A 66 2.32 -25.02 28.96
C PRO A 66 1.11 -24.80 28.05
N SER A 67 0.69 -25.82 27.31
CA SER A 67 -0.35 -25.71 26.28
C SER A 67 -1.72 -25.30 26.82
N ASP A 68 -1.97 -25.52 28.11
CA ASP A 68 -3.16 -25.15 28.87
C ASP A 68 -3.07 -23.76 29.53
N THR A 69 -1.95 -23.05 29.37
CA THR A 69 -1.82 -21.67 29.84
C THR A 69 -2.79 -20.77 29.06
N VAL A 70 -3.69 -20.10 29.77
CA VAL A 70 -4.63 -19.14 29.18
C VAL A 70 -3.92 -17.79 29.02
N LEU A 71 -3.93 -17.23 27.81
CA LEU A 71 -3.39 -15.88 27.59
C LEU A 71 -4.23 -14.85 28.35
N GLU A 72 -3.61 -13.78 28.84
CA GLU A 72 -4.35 -12.66 29.41
C GLU A 72 -5.19 -11.97 28.32
N ALA A 73 -4.61 -11.75 27.15
CA ALA A 73 -5.35 -11.27 25.99
C ALA A 73 -4.76 -11.77 24.67
N LEU A 74 -5.61 -11.84 23.65
CA LEU A 74 -5.26 -12.11 22.26
C LEU A 74 -5.85 -11.01 21.37
N GLY A 75 -5.00 -10.26 20.67
CA GLY A 75 -5.45 -9.38 19.59
C GLY A 75 -5.28 -10.03 18.23
N LEU A 76 -6.23 -9.82 17.33
CA LEU A 76 -6.20 -10.30 15.96
C LEU A 76 -6.40 -9.12 15.00
N CYS A 77 -5.40 -8.87 14.15
CA CYS A 77 -5.44 -7.88 13.08
C CYS A 77 -5.47 -8.61 11.76
N MET A 78 -6.66 -8.80 11.19
CA MET A 78 -6.84 -9.69 10.05
C MET A 78 -7.46 -8.97 8.86
N SER A 79 -7.01 -9.31 7.66
CA SER A 79 -7.60 -8.86 6.41
C SER A 79 -9.06 -9.30 6.32
N GLY A 80 -9.98 -8.40 5.98
CA GLY A 80 -11.42 -8.69 5.92
C GLY A 80 -12.17 -8.51 7.24
N CYS A 81 -11.54 -7.92 8.26
CA CYS A 81 -12.13 -7.62 9.57
C CYS A 81 -12.35 -6.11 9.77
N GLU A 82 -13.01 -5.45 8.82
CA GLU A 82 -13.23 -4.00 8.83
C GLU A 82 -14.51 -3.56 9.55
N GLU A 83 -15.48 -4.47 9.74
CA GLU A 83 -16.79 -4.20 10.32
C GLU A 83 -16.86 -4.64 11.78
N GLU A 84 -17.13 -3.69 12.67
CA GLU A 84 -17.09 -3.89 14.12
C GLU A 84 -18.09 -4.95 14.62
N GLU A 85 -19.28 -5.01 14.03
CA GLU A 85 -20.32 -5.98 14.44
C GLU A 85 -19.84 -7.42 14.17
N THR A 86 -19.40 -7.71 12.94
CA THR A 86 -18.86 -9.03 12.59
C THR A 86 -17.58 -9.38 13.37
N ASN A 87 -16.77 -8.38 13.74
CA ASN A 87 -15.59 -8.60 14.56
C ASN A 87 -15.97 -9.00 15.99
N LYS A 88 -17.01 -8.40 16.59
CA LYS A 88 -17.51 -8.78 17.91
C LYS A 88 -18.12 -10.17 17.93
N GLU A 89 -18.82 -10.55 16.87
CA GLU A 89 -19.31 -11.93 16.69
C GLU A 89 -18.13 -12.91 16.67
N LEU A 90 -17.07 -12.61 15.90
CA LEU A 90 -15.88 -13.46 15.85
C LEU A 90 -15.15 -13.54 17.20
N GLU A 91 -15.04 -12.42 17.94
CA GLU A 91 -14.52 -12.41 19.32
C GLU A 91 -15.30 -13.39 20.21
N ALA A 92 -16.64 -13.34 20.14
CA ALA A 92 -17.50 -14.21 20.93
C ALA A 92 -17.37 -15.69 20.52
N THR A 93 -17.30 -15.98 19.21
CA THR A 93 -17.13 -17.35 18.70
C THR A 93 -15.80 -17.95 19.14
N ILE A 94 -14.69 -17.19 19.07
CA ILE A 94 -13.37 -17.65 19.55
C ILE A 94 -13.44 -18.03 21.03
N LEU A 95 -14.04 -17.18 21.86
CA LEU A 95 -14.15 -17.42 23.31
C LEU A 95 -15.08 -18.59 23.64
N ALA A 96 -16.15 -18.80 22.87
CA ALA A 96 -17.07 -19.92 23.06
C ALA A 96 -16.45 -21.26 22.66
N GLN A 97 -15.74 -21.29 21.53
CA GLN A 97 -15.15 -22.52 20.97
C GLN A 97 -13.83 -22.90 21.66
N TYR A 98 -13.03 -21.90 22.05
CA TYR A 98 -11.72 -22.08 22.68
C TYR A 98 -11.58 -21.26 23.97
N PRO A 99 -12.35 -21.58 25.03
CA PRO A 99 -12.40 -20.79 26.27
C PRO A 99 -11.06 -20.73 27.04
N ALA A 100 -10.14 -21.68 26.78
CA ALA A 100 -8.80 -21.70 27.35
C ALA A 100 -7.74 -20.97 26.49
N LEU A 101 -8.14 -20.34 25.38
CA LEU A 101 -7.21 -19.66 24.48
C LEU A 101 -6.72 -18.35 25.10
N ALA A 102 -7.65 -17.48 25.50
CA ALA A 102 -7.37 -16.18 26.11
C ALA A 102 -8.55 -15.70 26.98
N ARG A 103 -8.28 -14.89 28.01
CA ARG A 103 -9.33 -14.25 28.83
C ARG A 103 -10.03 -13.11 28.10
N HIS A 104 -9.28 -12.39 27.27
CA HIS A 104 -9.78 -11.30 26.44
C HIS A 104 -9.38 -11.53 24.99
N VAL A 105 -10.31 -11.28 24.06
CA VAL A 105 -10.05 -11.31 22.62
C VAL A 105 -10.45 -9.96 22.02
N THR A 106 -9.66 -9.47 21.06
CA THR A 106 -10.09 -8.36 20.22
C THR A 106 -9.77 -8.61 18.76
N VAL A 107 -10.69 -8.28 17.86
CA VAL A 107 -10.53 -8.44 16.42
C VAL A 107 -10.65 -7.08 15.73
N THR A 108 -9.70 -6.78 14.84
CA THR A 108 -9.70 -5.58 14.00
C THR A 108 -9.03 -5.86 12.66
N SER A 109 -8.96 -4.86 11.78
CA SER A 109 -8.34 -5.02 10.47
C SER A 109 -6.81 -4.94 10.54
N ASP A 110 -6.16 -5.56 9.56
CA ASP A 110 -4.71 -5.51 9.31
C ASP A 110 -4.14 -4.08 9.27
N THR A 111 -4.88 -3.12 8.70
CA THR A 111 -4.52 -1.70 8.66
C THR A 111 -4.39 -1.09 10.05
N TYR A 112 -5.29 -1.41 10.99
CA TYR A 112 -5.18 -0.96 12.39
C TYR A 112 -3.98 -1.58 13.09
N GLY A 113 -3.72 -2.88 12.89
CA GLY A 113 -2.54 -3.54 13.43
C GLY A 113 -1.23 -2.88 13.02
N SER A 114 -1.13 -2.49 11.74
CA SER A 114 0.03 -1.79 11.21
C SER A 114 0.24 -0.41 11.86
N ILE A 115 -0.84 0.37 12.03
CA ILE A 115 -0.80 1.66 12.73
C ILE A 115 -0.45 1.46 14.20
N ALA A 116 -1.09 0.52 14.90
CA ALA A 116 -0.84 0.25 16.31
C ALA A 116 0.62 -0.18 16.57
N THR A 117 1.25 -0.85 15.60
CA THR A 117 2.66 -1.25 15.65
C THR A 117 3.59 -0.06 15.45
N GLY A 118 3.31 0.76 14.43
CA GLY A 118 4.24 1.80 13.98
C GLY A 118 4.04 3.16 14.63
N CYS A 119 2.80 3.55 14.90
CA CYS A 119 2.42 4.93 15.20
C CYS A 119 1.89 5.08 16.63
N ARG A 120 2.58 5.89 17.44
CA ARG A 120 2.23 6.09 18.86
C ARG A 120 0.92 6.84 19.11
N LYS A 121 0.61 7.84 18.27
CA LYS A 121 -0.52 8.78 18.45
C LYS A 121 -1.52 8.74 17.29
N GLY A 122 -1.52 7.64 16.52
CA GLY A 122 -2.13 7.65 15.20
C GLY A 122 -1.17 8.17 14.11
N GLY A 123 -1.61 8.09 12.88
CA GLY A 123 -0.83 8.30 11.67
C GLY A 123 -1.52 7.65 10.47
N ILE A 124 -0.76 7.42 9.40
CA ILE A 124 -1.28 6.75 8.20
C ILE A 124 -0.57 5.40 8.04
N VAL A 125 -1.31 4.37 7.64
CA VAL A 125 -0.72 3.22 6.94
C VAL A 125 -1.05 3.34 5.46
N LEU A 126 -0.04 3.15 4.60
CA LEU A 126 -0.18 3.10 3.16
C LEU A 126 0.35 1.76 2.64
N ILE A 127 -0.58 0.88 2.31
CA ILE A 127 -0.34 -0.46 1.82
C ILE A 127 -0.15 -0.40 0.30
N SER A 128 0.93 -1.00 -0.19
CA SER A 128 1.14 -1.33 -1.60
C SER A 128 1.82 -2.70 -1.72
N GLY A 129 1.00 -3.72 -1.88
CA GLY A 129 1.37 -5.12 -2.11
C GLY A 129 0.72 -5.63 -3.39
N THR A 130 0.02 -6.76 -3.35
CA THR A 130 -0.82 -7.22 -4.49
C THR A 130 -1.86 -6.17 -4.87
N GLY A 131 -2.48 -5.52 -3.88
CA GLY A 131 -3.35 -4.36 -4.02
C GLY A 131 -2.81 -3.14 -3.27
N SER A 132 -3.64 -2.12 -3.08
CA SER A 132 -3.28 -0.92 -2.29
C SER A 132 -4.41 -0.40 -1.42
N ASN A 133 -4.06 0.21 -0.29
CA ASN A 133 -5.02 0.76 0.68
C ASN A 133 -4.34 1.84 1.52
N ALA A 134 -5.07 2.88 1.92
CA ALA A 134 -4.63 3.89 2.87
C ALA A 134 -5.65 4.05 4.00
N LEU A 135 -5.18 4.00 5.25
CA LEU A 135 -5.97 4.30 6.43
C LEU A 135 -5.27 5.38 7.26
N LEU A 136 -6.00 6.44 7.57
CA LEU A 136 -5.67 7.43 8.58
C LEU A 136 -6.35 7.06 9.90
N VAL A 137 -5.60 7.15 11.00
CA VAL A 137 -6.15 7.17 12.37
C VAL A 137 -5.61 8.44 13.05
N ASN A 138 -6.51 9.32 13.47
CA ASN A 138 -6.17 10.53 14.22
C ASN A 138 -6.00 10.24 15.72
N PRO A 139 -5.36 11.14 16.50
CA PRO A 139 -5.19 10.97 17.94
C PRO A 139 -6.49 10.80 18.72
N ASP A 140 -7.59 11.38 18.22
CA ASP A 140 -8.93 11.28 18.81
C ASP A 140 -9.71 10.03 18.36
N GLY A 141 -9.09 9.14 17.58
CA GLY A 141 -9.69 7.91 17.06
C GLY A 141 -10.51 8.10 15.78
N ARG A 142 -10.72 9.32 15.28
CA ARG A 142 -11.35 9.52 13.96
C ARG A 142 -10.52 8.86 12.87
N ILE A 143 -11.20 8.24 11.92
CA ILE A 143 -10.57 7.55 10.79
C ILE A 143 -10.99 8.13 9.44
N ALA A 144 -10.11 7.97 8.45
CA ALA A 144 -10.44 8.19 7.05
C ALA A 144 -9.71 7.14 6.20
N ARG A 145 -10.33 6.71 5.10
CA ARG A 145 -9.76 5.71 4.19
C ARG A 145 -9.71 6.22 2.75
N CYS A 146 -8.73 5.75 1.99
CA CYS A 146 -8.63 5.96 0.55
C CYS A 146 -8.13 4.67 -0.10
N GLY A 147 -8.80 4.21 -1.16
CA GLY A 147 -8.49 2.92 -1.80
C GLY A 147 -8.96 1.71 -0.99
N GLY A 148 -8.36 0.54 -1.25
CA GLY A 148 -8.73 -0.72 -0.59
C GLY A 148 -9.92 -1.47 -1.21
N TRP A 149 -10.37 -1.07 -2.40
CA TRP A 149 -11.57 -1.65 -3.05
C TRP A 149 -11.28 -2.85 -3.96
N GLY A 150 -10.02 -3.27 -4.05
CA GLY A 150 -9.59 -4.37 -4.88
C GLY A 150 -9.51 -4.04 -6.38
N HIS A 151 -8.90 -4.95 -7.12
CA HIS A 151 -8.47 -4.74 -8.51
C HIS A 151 -9.54 -4.37 -9.54
N ILE A 152 -10.81 -4.67 -9.30
CA ILE A 152 -11.89 -4.29 -10.22
C ILE A 152 -12.26 -2.82 -10.03
N LEU A 153 -12.12 -2.29 -8.80
CA LEU A 153 -12.65 -0.99 -8.39
C LEU A 153 -11.56 0.00 -7.94
N GLY A 154 -10.28 -0.38 -7.99
CA GLY A 154 -9.16 0.43 -7.52
C GLY A 154 -7.84 -0.34 -7.52
N ASP A 155 -7.19 -0.42 -6.35
CA ASP A 155 -5.82 -0.92 -6.15
C ASP A 155 -4.74 -0.06 -6.86
N GLU A 156 -5.00 1.23 -7.13
CA GLU A 156 -4.05 2.11 -7.80
C GLU A 156 -2.73 2.20 -7.02
N GLY A 157 -1.61 2.04 -7.74
CA GLY A 157 -0.28 1.97 -7.16
C GLY A 157 0.09 0.63 -6.51
N GLY A 158 -0.83 -0.34 -6.46
CA GLY A 158 -0.56 -1.74 -6.09
C GLY A 158 0.06 -2.55 -7.25
N ALA A 159 0.61 -3.72 -6.94
CA ALA A 159 1.30 -4.56 -7.91
C ALA A 159 0.37 -5.11 -9.02
N PHE A 160 -0.89 -5.41 -8.73
CA PHE A 160 -1.83 -5.76 -9.80
C PHE A 160 -2.04 -4.59 -10.76
N TRP A 161 -2.24 -3.38 -10.23
CA TRP A 161 -2.47 -2.19 -11.04
C TRP A 161 -1.26 -1.84 -11.93
N ILE A 162 -0.05 -1.95 -11.39
CA ILE A 162 1.20 -1.77 -12.15
C ILE A 162 1.27 -2.73 -13.33
N ALA A 163 1.01 -4.01 -13.08
CA ALA A 163 1.00 -5.05 -14.11
C ALA A 163 -0.07 -4.81 -15.18
N ALA A 164 -1.31 -4.55 -14.75
CA ALA A 164 -2.43 -4.28 -15.64
C ALA A 164 -2.19 -3.04 -16.51
N ARG A 165 -1.60 -1.98 -15.94
CA ARG A 165 -1.20 -0.78 -16.69
C ARG A 165 -0.17 -1.10 -17.76
N GLY A 166 0.86 -1.89 -17.44
CA GLY A 166 1.86 -2.32 -18.41
C GLY A 166 1.26 -3.14 -19.56
N ILE A 167 0.39 -4.09 -19.26
CA ILE A 167 -0.33 -4.90 -20.27
C ILE A 167 -1.22 -4.00 -21.13
N LYS A 168 -1.98 -3.08 -20.52
CA LYS A 168 -2.88 -2.18 -21.23
C LYS A 168 -2.14 -1.29 -22.23
N ILE A 169 -0.97 -0.78 -21.88
CA ILE A 169 -0.12 0.00 -22.79
C ILE A 169 0.26 -0.80 -24.04
N LEU A 170 0.59 -2.09 -23.90
CA LEU A 170 0.91 -2.94 -25.06
C LEU A 170 -0.30 -3.17 -25.96
N PHE A 171 -1.48 -3.39 -25.36
CA PHE A 171 -2.72 -3.56 -26.13
C PHE A 171 -3.08 -2.28 -26.89
N ASP A 172 -2.97 -1.12 -26.24
CA ASP A 172 -3.28 0.16 -26.85
C ASP A 172 -2.36 0.48 -28.02
N GLU A 173 -1.06 0.20 -27.89
CA GLU A 173 -0.11 0.36 -28.98
C GLU A 173 -0.42 -0.61 -30.13
N GLU A 174 -0.63 -1.89 -29.85
CA GLU A 174 -0.84 -2.90 -30.87
C GLU A 174 -2.17 -2.76 -31.64
N ASP A 175 -3.17 -2.11 -31.05
CA ASP A 175 -4.43 -1.75 -31.70
C ASP A 175 -4.37 -0.35 -32.37
N ASN A 176 -3.24 0.37 -32.27
CA ASN A 176 -3.09 1.78 -32.66
C ASN A 176 -4.12 2.71 -32.00
N LEU A 177 -4.55 2.38 -30.78
CA LEU A 177 -5.51 3.17 -30.03
C LEU A 177 -4.82 4.36 -29.34
N ILE A 178 -3.65 4.12 -28.72
CA ILE A 178 -2.83 5.14 -28.08
C ILE A 178 -1.35 4.81 -28.32
N ASP A 179 -0.62 5.74 -28.93
CA ASP A 179 0.83 5.60 -29.08
C ASP A 179 1.56 5.76 -27.73
N PRO A 180 2.50 4.86 -27.41
CA PRO A 180 3.25 4.95 -26.17
C PRO A 180 4.28 6.09 -26.24
N ILE A 181 4.51 6.75 -25.11
CA ILE A 181 5.47 7.86 -25.02
C ILE A 181 6.94 7.42 -25.15
N PHE A 182 7.21 6.11 -24.97
CA PHE A 182 8.51 5.47 -25.07
C PHE A 182 8.37 4.12 -25.79
N SER A 183 9.48 3.57 -26.28
CA SER A 183 9.47 2.20 -26.85
C SER A 183 8.98 1.18 -25.82
N THR A 184 8.14 0.25 -26.27
CA THR A 184 7.56 -0.82 -25.45
C THR A 184 8.27 -2.16 -25.63
N GLU A 185 9.34 -2.24 -26.42
CA GLU A 185 10.00 -3.50 -26.79
C GLU A 185 10.38 -4.35 -25.55
N LYS A 186 11.04 -3.73 -24.58
CA LYS A 186 11.43 -4.39 -23.33
C LYS A 186 10.20 -4.77 -22.48
N LEU A 187 9.21 -3.89 -22.39
CA LEU A 187 7.95 -4.16 -21.67
C LEU A 187 7.23 -5.38 -22.28
N ARG A 188 7.14 -5.44 -23.61
CA ARG A 188 6.57 -6.57 -24.35
C ARG A 188 7.30 -7.87 -24.04
N SER A 189 8.64 -7.86 -24.11
CA SER A 189 9.46 -9.02 -23.76
C SER A 189 9.21 -9.49 -22.31
N VAL A 190 9.12 -8.55 -21.37
CA VAL A 190 8.86 -8.82 -19.95
C VAL A 190 7.46 -9.43 -19.73
N VAL A 191 6.43 -8.87 -20.36
CA VAL A 191 5.04 -9.38 -20.27
C VAL A 191 4.95 -10.77 -20.89
N TYR A 192 5.43 -10.93 -22.11
CA TYR A 192 5.28 -12.17 -22.87
C TYR A 192 6.03 -13.32 -22.18
N SER A 193 7.25 -13.08 -21.71
CA SER A 193 8.01 -14.06 -20.93
C SER A 193 7.37 -14.37 -19.57
N HIS A 194 6.65 -13.42 -18.95
CA HIS A 194 5.98 -13.67 -17.67
C HIS A 194 4.78 -14.59 -17.81
N PHE A 195 3.97 -14.37 -18.84
CA PHE A 195 2.77 -15.16 -19.06
C PHE A 195 3.01 -16.42 -19.91
N ASP A 196 4.19 -16.54 -20.52
CA ASP A 196 4.54 -17.60 -21.48
C ASP A 196 3.65 -17.57 -22.73
N ILE A 197 3.59 -16.39 -23.34
CA ILE A 197 2.75 -16.11 -24.52
C ILE A 197 3.61 -15.56 -25.66
N LYS A 198 3.12 -15.70 -26.89
CA LYS A 198 3.82 -15.26 -28.11
C LYS A 198 3.25 -13.99 -28.72
N ASP A 199 2.00 -13.67 -28.39
CA ASP A 199 1.26 -12.52 -28.88
C ASP A 199 0.19 -12.10 -27.87
N ARG A 200 -0.48 -10.97 -28.12
CA ARG A 200 -1.52 -10.43 -27.24
C ARG A 200 -2.72 -11.35 -27.02
N TYR A 201 -3.03 -12.26 -27.96
CA TYR A 201 -4.18 -13.16 -27.82
C TYR A 201 -3.96 -14.19 -26.71
N GLY A 202 -2.71 -14.59 -26.46
CA GLY A 202 -2.35 -15.45 -25.33
C GLY A 202 -2.73 -14.85 -23.96
N MET A 203 -2.83 -13.51 -23.85
CA MET A 203 -3.29 -12.88 -22.60
C MET A 203 -4.76 -13.17 -22.29
N LEU A 204 -5.60 -13.50 -23.27
CA LEU A 204 -7.04 -13.72 -23.05
C LEU A 204 -7.28 -14.92 -22.10
N GLU A 205 -6.48 -15.98 -22.22
CA GLU A 205 -6.57 -17.11 -21.29
C GLU A 205 -6.24 -16.71 -19.85
N HIS A 206 -5.24 -15.84 -19.66
CA HIS A 206 -4.87 -15.33 -18.34
C HIS A 206 -5.84 -14.26 -17.81
N ALA A 207 -6.54 -13.55 -18.68
CA ALA A 207 -7.51 -12.53 -18.28
C ALA A 207 -8.87 -13.12 -17.89
N TYR A 208 -9.30 -14.21 -18.54
CA TYR A 208 -10.66 -14.73 -18.41
C TYR A 208 -10.73 -16.16 -17.88
N THR A 209 -10.03 -17.12 -18.50
CA THR A 209 -10.18 -18.55 -18.19
C THR A 209 -9.43 -18.97 -16.93
N TYR A 210 -8.18 -18.53 -16.81
CA TYR A 210 -7.24 -18.92 -15.75
C TYR A 210 -6.75 -17.68 -15.00
N PHE A 211 -7.67 -16.77 -14.69
CA PHE A 211 -7.33 -15.55 -13.98
C PHE A 211 -6.72 -15.84 -12.62
N ASP A 212 -5.51 -15.31 -12.40
CA ASP A 212 -4.79 -15.38 -11.14
C ASP A 212 -4.22 -13.99 -10.82
N LYS A 213 -4.82 -13.33 -9.82
CA LYS A 213 -4.41 -11.99 -9.37
C LYS A 213 -2.95 -11.96 -8.92
N SER A 214 -2.45 -13.02 -8.29
CA SER A 214 -1.08 -13.11 -7.80
C SER A 214 -0.10 -13.27 -8.96
N LYS A 215 -0.45 -14.05 -9.99
CA LYS A 215 0.34 -14.14 -11.24
C LYS A 215 0.47 -12.76 -11.88
N TYR A 216 -0.64 -12.03 -12.06
CA TYR A 216 -0.61 -10.65 -12.55
C TYR A 216 0.29 -9.75 -11.72
N ALA A 217 0.06 -9.69 -10.41
CA ALA A 217 0.87 -8.87 -9.51
C ALA A 217 2.37 -9.23 -9.56
N GLY A 218 2.71 -10.49 -9.80
CA GLY A 218 4.09 -10.97 -9.96
C GLY A 218 4.84 -10.33 -11.14
N LEU A 219 4.14 -9.83 -12.17
CA LEU A 219 4.76 -9.10 -13.28
C LEU A 219 5.46 -7.82 -12.82
N THR A 220 4.95 -7.17 -11.76
CA THR A 220 5.48 -5.91 -11.23
C THR A 220 6.94 -6.00 -10.82
N ALA A 221 7.38 -7.13 -10.25
CA ALA A 221 8.79 -7.32 -9.91
C ALA A 221 9.69 -7.29 -11.16
N LYS A 222 9.20 -7.81 -12.29
CA LYS A 222 9.93 -7.82 -13.57
C LYS A 222 9.92 -6.44 -14.23
N ILE A 223 8.80 -5.70 -14.16
CA ILE A 223 8.71 -4.29 -14.59
C ILE A 223 9.68 -3.43 -13.79
N GLY A 224 9.67 -3.56 -12.45
CA GLY A 224 10.60 -2.85 -11.57
C GLY A 224 12.06 -3.16 -11.89
N LYS A 225 12.39 -4.44 -12.18
CA LYS A 225 13.75 -4.81 -12.63
C LYS A 225 14.13 -4.12 -13.94
N ALA A 226 13.27 -4.15 -14.95
CA ALA A 226 13.54 -3.48 -16.23
C ALA A 226 13.70 -1.96 -16.06
N ALA A 227 12.90 -1.34 -15.18
CA ALA A 227 13.04 0.07 -14.84
C ALA A 227 14.40 0.38 -14.19
N MET A 228 14.89 -0.46 -13.27
CA MET A 228 16.23 -0.32 -12.68
C MET A 228 17.35 -0.49 -13.73
N GLU A 229 17.15 -1.35 -14.74
CA GLU A 229 18.06 -1.51 -15.88
C GLU A 229 18.06 -0.26 -16.80
N GLY A 230 17.12 0.66 -16.60
CA GLY A 230 17.00 1.94 -17.31
C GLY A 230 16.00 1.93 -18.46
N ASP A 231 15.07 0.99 -18.52
CA ASP A 231 13.99 1.02 -19.50
C ASP A 231 13.01 2.17 -19.19
N PRO A 232 12.82 3.14 -20.10
CA PRO A 232 12.04 4.35 -19.83
C PRO A 232 10.53 4.08 -19.71
N MET A 233 10.00 3.10 -20.44
CA MET A 233 8.56 2.75 -20.37
C MET A 233 8.24 2.08 -19.02
N CYS A 234 9.06 1.14 -18.57
CA CYS A 234 8.93 0.54 -17.25
C CYS A 234 9.16 1.58 -16.14
N GLY A 235 10.14 2.48 -16.30
CA GLY A 235 10.35 3.61 -15.39
C GLY A 235 9.12 4.50 -15.26
N ARG A 236 8.46 4.82 -16.38
CA ARG A 236 7.21 5.59 -16.38
C ARG A 236 6.08 4.89 -15.66
N ILE A 237 5.92 3.57 -15.83
CA ILE A 237 4.88 2.80 -15.11
C ILE A 237 5.11 2.88 -13.59
N MET A 238 6.37 2.77 -13.14
CA MET A 238 6.72 2.90 -11.72
C MET A 238 6.52 4.33 -11.20
N TYR A 239 6.82 5.34 -12.01
CA TYR A 239 6.47 6.73 -11.71
C TYR A 239 4.95 6.89 -11.50
N ASP A 240 4.13 6.38 -12.42
CA ASP A 240 2.67 6.49 -12.34
C ASP A 240 2.13 5.78 -11.08
N ALA A 241 2.74 4.67 -10.67
CA ALA A 241 2.41 3.98 -9.43
C ALA A 241 2.77 4.81 -8.19
N GLY A 242 3.97 5.42 -8.17
CA GLY A 242 4.35 6.37 -7.15
C GLY A 242 3.35 7.53 -7.05
N TYR A 243 2.96 8.10 -8.19
CA TYR A 243 1.98 9.17 -8.26
C TYR A 243 0.64 8.76 -7.65
N ALA A 244 0.10 7.60 -8.04
CA ALA A 244 -1.13 7.07 -7.45
C ALA A 244 -1.03 6.90 -5.92
N LEU A 245 0.08 6.38 -5.40
CA LEU A 245 0.32 6.26 -3.95
C LEU A 245 0.39 7.63 -3.26
N GLY A 246 1.03 8.63 -3.88
CA GLY A 246 1.01 10.01 -3.39
C GLY A 246 -0.40 10.60 -3.35
N ARG A 247 -1.23 10.31 -4.38
CA ARG A 247 -2.63 10.75 -4.43
C ARG A 247 -3.47 10.21 -3.26
N HIS A 248 -3.18 9.01 -2.76
CA HIS A 248 -3.85 8.48 -1.56
C HIS A 248 -3.61 9.37 -0.34
N ILE A 249 -2.38 9.84 -0.15
CA ILE A 249 -2.04 10.76 0.95
C ILE A 249 -2.72 12.12 0.74
N SER A 250 -2.67 12.66 -0.48
CA SER A 250 -3.37 13.91 -0.82
C SER A 250 -4.88 13.80 -0.58
N ALA A 251 -5.51 12.66 -0.86
CA ALA A 251 -6.94 12.45 -0.64
C ALA A 251 -7.30 12.45 0.85
N LEU A 252 -6.44 11.90 1.71
CA LEU A 252 -6.62 11.88 3.16
C LEU A 252 -6.30 13.22 3.82
N SER A 253 -5.59 14.12 3.15
CA SER A 253 -5.01 15.35 3.72
C SER A 253 -5.97 16.20 4.54
N ARG A 254 -7.22 16.37 4.08
CA ARG A 254 -8.25 17.19 4.74
C ARG A 254 -8.79 16.58 6.04
N ASN A 255 -8.54 15.30 6.27
CA ASN A 255 -8.97 14.58 7.46
C ASN A 255 -7.86 14.47 8.51
N ILE A 256 -6.62 14.84 8.17
CA ILE A 256 -5.45 14.71 9.06
C ILE A 256 -5.56 15.74 10.18
N ASP A 257 -5.49 15.27 11.42
CA ASP A 257 -5.36 16.15 12.57
C ASP A 257 -4.00 16.86 12.56
N PRO A 258 -3.96 18.20 12.68
CA PRO A 258 -2.70 18.95 12.72
C PRO A 258 -1.72 18.50 13.81
N GLU A 259 -2.19 17.88 14.91
CA GLU A 259 -1.31 17.33 15.95
C GLU A 259 -0.31 16.30 15.37
N LEU A 260 -0.71 15.57 14.32
CA LEU A 260 0.14 14.57 13.67
C LEU A 260 1.36 15.20 12.98
N PHE A 261 1.40 16.51 12.76
CA PHE A 261 2.56 17.21 12.19
C PHE A 261 3.55 17.73 13.24
N LEU A 262 3.18 17.79 14.53
CA LEU A 262 3.96 18.47 15.57
C LEU A 262 5.22 17.69 16.01
N GLY A 263 5.32 16.41 15.66
CA GLY A 263 6.49 15.60 15.98
C GLY A 263 7.75 15.99 15.20
N GLU A 264 8.92 15.63 15.73
CA GLU A 264 10.21 15.82 15.05
C GLU A 264 10.24 15.17 13.65
N ASN A 265 9.50 14.07 13.47
CA ASN A 265 9.40 13.35 12.20
C ASN A 265 8.15 13.73 11.37
N GLY A 266 7.37 14.72 11.82
CA GLY A 266 6.09 15.09 11.20
C GLY A 266 5.08 13.93 11.17
N LEU A 267 4.21 13.93 10.15
CA LEU A 267 3.24 12.86 9.95
C LEU A 267 3.96 11.53 9.66
N GLN A 268 3.74 10.54 10.51
CA GLN A 268 4.29 9.21 10.26
C GLN A 268 3.38 8.39 9.34
N ILE A 269 3.97 7.86 8.27
CA ILE A 269 3.29 7.04 7.27
C ILE A 269 3.96 5.66 7.24
N VAL A 270 3.27 4.64 7.73
CA VAL A 270 3.71 3.25 7.69
C VAL A 270 3.52 2.68 6.29
N CYS A 271 4.61 2.40 5.60
CA CYS A 271 4.66 1.79 4.29
C CYS A 271 4.68 0.27 4.43
N ALA A 272 3.58 -0.39 4.07
CA ALA A 272 3.44 -1.85 4.12
C ALA A 272 3.26 -2.45 2.72
N GLY A 273 3.79 -3.65 2.49
CA GLY A 273 3.68 -4.35 1.21
C GLY A 273 4.93 -4.30 0.33
N SER A 274 5.02 -5.25 -0.61
CA SER A 274 6.24 -5.55 -1.35
C SER A 274 6.63 -4.49 -2.40
N VAL A 275 5.70 -3.66 -2.87
CA VAL A 275 5.98 -2.63 -3.89
C VAL A 275 6.92 -1.55 -3.33
N TRP A 276 6.86 -1.27 -2.03
CA TRP A 276 7.77 -0.33 -1.35
C TRP A 276 9.24 -0.71 -1.40
N LYS A 277 9.58 -1.98 -1.71
CA LYS A 277 10.97 -2.39 -2.01
C LYS A 277 11.55 -1.64 -3.22
N SER A 278 10.69 -1.07 -4.04
CA SER A 278 11.04 -0.26 -5.22
C SER A 278 10.94 1.25 -4.96
N TRP A 279 11.06 1.71 -3.71
CA TRP A 279 10.88 3.11 -3.32
C TRP A 279 11.61 4.11 -4.22
N GLU A 280 12.86 3.85 -4.60
CA GLU A 280 13.64 4.76 -5.46
C GLU A 280 12.97 4.99 -6.83
N LEU A 281 12.26 4.00 -7.37
CA LEU A 281 11.50 4.13 -8.62
C LEU A 281 10.15 4.84 -8.42
N LEU A 282 9.56 4.73 -7.23
CA LEU A 282 8.26 5.32 -6.90
C LEU A 282 8.40 6.79 -6.47
N ARG A 283 9.54 7.14 -5.84
CA ARG A 283 9.77 8.41 -5.15
C ARG A 283 9.38 9.63 -5.99
N PRO A 284 9.77 9.77 -7.27
CA PRO A 284 9.48 11.00 -8.02
C PRO A 284 7.97 11.18 -8.21
N GLY A 285 7.28 10.12 -8.64
CA GLY A 285 5.83 10.14 -8.77
C GLY A 285 5.15 10.39 -7.44
N PHE A 286 5.59 9.76 -6.36
CA PHE A 286 5.02 9.94 -5.02
C PHE A 286 5.08 11.39 -4.55
N LEU A 287 6.22 12.05 -4.73
CA LEU A 287 6.41 13.46 -4.38
C LEU A 287 5.54 14.41 -5.23
N ASP A 288 5.22 14.02 -6.46
CA ASP A 288 4.27 14.78 -7.27
C ASP A 288 2.82 14.50 -6.88
N GLY A 289 2.48 13.25 -6.55
CA GLY A 289 1.13 12.84 -6.19
C GLY A 289 0.67 13.36 -4.82
N VAL A 290 1.59 13.56 -3.87
CA VAL A 290 1.27 14.06 -2.52
C VAL A 290 0.89 15.55 -2.53
N LYS A 291 1.22 16.28 -3.59
CA LYS A 291 0.87 17.70 -3.71
C LYS A 291 -0.65 17.86 -3.81
N PRO A 292 -1.21 18.95 -3.25
CA PRO A 292 -2.63 19.27 -3.42
C PRO A 292 -3.01 19.29 -4.89
N HIS A 293 -4.15 18.67 -5.25
CA HIS A 293 -4.65 18.63 -6.63
C HIS A 293 -5.93 19.43 -6.82
N CYS A 294 -6.63 19.75 -5.72
CA CYS A 294 -7.76 20.65 -5.73
C CYS A 294 -7.73 21.56 -4.51
N GLU A 295 -8.54 22.63 -4.52
CA GLU A 295 -8.63 23.61 -3.42
C GLU A 295 -9.04 23.00 -2.07
N LYS A 296 -9.61 21.80 -2.07
CA LYS A 296 -10.01 21.07 -0.86
C LYS A 296 -8.89 20.25 -0.23
N ASP A 297 -7.78 20.03 -0.95
CA ASP A 297 -6.64 19.28 -0.44
C ASP A 297 -5.76 20.19 0.40
N VAL A 298 -5.36 19.71 1.57
CA VAL A 298 -4.51 20.47 2.50
C VAL A 298 -3.04 20.08 2.26
N PRO A 299 -2.11 21.05 2.16
CA PRO A 299 -0.69 20.72 2.08
C PRO A 299 -0.24 19.84 3.23
N VAL A 300 0.55 18.80 2.94
CA VAL A 300 1.18 17.94 3.94
C VAL A 300 2.64 18.43 4.12
N PRO A 301 2.91 19.32 5.10
CA PRO A 301 4.16 20.08 5.13
C PRO A 301 5.37 19.22 5.53
N LYS A 302 5.13 18.12 6.26
CA LYS A 302 6.19 17.29 6.82
C LYS A 302 5.67 15.89 7.08
N PHE A 303 6.36 14.89 6.53
CA PHE A 303 6.05 13.49 6.80
C PHE A 303 7.30 12.62 6.78
N THR A 304 7.22 11.47 7.43
CA THR A 304 8.23 10.43 7.38
C THR A 304 7.59 9.13 6.94
N LEU A 305 8.10 8.56 5.85
CA LEU A 305 7.78 7.21 5.43
C LEU A 305 8.61 6.25 6.28
N VAL A 306 7.96 5.26 6.88
CA VAL A 306 8.62 4.24 7.71
C VAL A 306 8.22 2.84 7.28
N LYS A 307 9.12 1.87 7.43
CA LYS A 307 8.77 0.44 7.38
C LYS A 307 8.67 -0.13 8.79
N LEU A 308 7.82 -1.13 8.98
CA LEU A 308 7.82 -1.91 10.21
C LEU A 308 9.07 -2.81 10.25
N MET A 309 9.70 -2.89 11.42
CA MET A 309 10.84 -3.76 11.73
C MET A 309 10.43 -5.01 12.51
N VAL A 310 9.16 -5.06 12.92
CA VAL A 310 8.50 -6.18 13.58
C VAL A 310 7.19 -6.47 12.84
N THR A 311 6.67 -7.69 12.95
CA THR A 311 5.34 -8.05 12.41
C THR A 311 4.25 -7.14 13.01
N SER A 312 3.19 -6.88 12.24
CA SER A 312 2.05 -6.11 12.74
C SER A 312 1.25 -6.86 13.83
N ALA A 313 1.56 -8.15 14.04
CA ALA A 313 1.10 -8.92 15.19
C ALA A 313 1.50 -8.25 16.53
N MET A 314 2.62 -7.52 16.59
CA MET A 314 2.97 -6.73 17.78
C MET A 314 1.93 -5.66 18.10
N GLY A 315 1.41 -4.96 17.09
CA GLY A 315 0.32 -4.00 17.24
C GLY A 315 -0.98 -4.69 17.66
N ALA A 316 -1.25 -5.89 17.13
CA ALA A 316 -2.36 -6.72 17.58
C ALA A 316 -2.22 -7.04 19.08
N THR A 317 -1.02 -7.41 19.54
CA THR A 317 -0.75 -7.67 20.96
C THR A 317 -1.00 -6.43 21.83
N TYR A 318 -0.62 -5.24 21.37
CA TYR A 318 -0.88 -4.00 22.10
C TYR A 318 -2.38 -3.74 22.26
N MET A 319 -3.18 -3.97 21.22
CA MET A 319 -4.63 -3.81 21.27
C MET A 319 -5.30 -4.86 22.16
N GLY A 320 -4.82 -6.12 22.13
CA GLY A 320 -5.25 -7.15 23.07
C GLY A 320 -5.00 -6.74 24.52
N ALA A 321 -3.80 -6.23 24.82
CA ALA A 321 -3.46 -5.75 26.16
C ALA A 321 -4.34 -4.56 26.58
N GLU A 322 -4.63 -3.60 25.69
CA GLU A 322 -5.56 -2.50 25.95
C GLU A 322 -6.97 -2.99 26.28
N LYS A 323 -7.49 -4.00 25.55
CA LYS A 323 -8.78 -4.65 25.85
C LYS A 323 -8.82 -5.26 27.25
N ALA A 324 -7.70 -5.82 27.73
CA ALA A 324 -7.54 -6.30 29.09
C ALA A 324 -7.22 -5.19 30.11
N SER A 325 -7.30 -3.91 29.73
CA SER A 325 -6.92 -2.76 30.56
C SER A 325 -5.48 -2.84 31.08
N TYR A 326 -4.59 -3.50 30.33
CA TYR A 326 -3.18 -3.66 30.66
C TYR A 326 -2.30 -2.78 29.76
N ASN A 327 -1.54 -1.87 30.37
CA ASN A 327 -0.61 -1.02 29.64
C ASN A 327 0.71 -1.76 29.39
N LEU A 328 0.77 -2.53 28.31
CA LEU A 328 1.98 -3.23 27.91
C LEU A 328 3.08 -2.21 27.50
N PRO A 329 4.32 -2.32 28.00
CA PRO A 329 5.42 -1.48 27.56
C PRO A 329 5.62 -1.52 26.03
N ARG A 330 5.72 -0.35 25.40
CA ARG A 330 5.89 -0.20 23.94
C ARG A 330 7.16 0.56 23.62
N ASP A 331 7.97 0.02 22.72
CA ASP A 331 9.16 0.69 22.20
C ASP A 331 8.98 0.93 20.70
N TYR A 332 8.21 1.96 20.37
CA TYR A 332 7.95 2.35 18.98
C TYR A 332 9.24 2.65 18.19
N SER A 333 10.32 3.05 18.86
CA SER A 333 11.60 3.34 18.20
C SER A 333 12.25 2.09 17.58
N LYS A 334 11.96 0.91 18.14
CA LYS A 334 12.41 -0.39 17.59
C LYS A 334 11.44 -1.00 16.60
N ASN A 335 10.19 -0.55 16.60
CA ASN A 335 9.14 -1.09 15.73
C ASN A 335 9.24 -0.55 14.31
N VAL A 336 9.88 0.60 14.08
CA VAL A 336 9.93 1.26 12.77
C VAL A 336 11.34 1.67 12.36
N SER A 337 11.57 1.75 11.06
CA SER A 337 12.78 2.30 10.46
C SER A 337 12.41 3.29 9.35
N PRO A 338 13.02 4.50 9.32
CA PRO A 338 12.71 5.49 8.29
C PRO A 338 13.16 5.02 6.90
N ILE A 339 12.29 5.22 5.92
CA ILE A 339 12.56 5.03 4.48
C ILE A 339 12.93 6.39 3.87
N PHE A 340 12.17 7.43 4.22
CA PHE A 340 12.29 8.75 3.62
C PHE A 340 11.70 9.83 4.53
N ASN A 341 12.37 10.98 4.60
CA ASN A 341 11.90 12.16 5.32
C ASN A 341 11.56 13.25 4.30
N TYR A 342 10.38 13.85 4.43
CA TYR A 342 9.95 14.97 3.63
C TYR A 342 9.75 16.20 4.49
N LEU A 343 10.28 17.33 4.01
CA LEU A 343 9.97 18.66 4.51
C LEU A 343 9.67 19.56 3.32
N GLN A 344 8.47 20.13 3.29
CA GLN A 344 8.09 21.10 2.27
C GLN A 344 8.85 22.40 2.53
N ASN A 345 9.78 22.75 1.64
CA ASN A 345 10.46 24.04 1.69
C ASN A 345 9.45 25.15 1.38
N SER A 346 9.21 26.03 2.37
CA SER A 346 8.28 27.17 2.29
C SER A 346 8.70 28.28 1.29
N HIS A 347 9.83 28.14 0.59
CA HIS A 347 10.40 29.19 -0.27
C HIS A 347 10.11 29.05 -1.78
N LEU A 348 9.28 28.10 -2.21
CA LEU A 348 8.97 27.89 -3.64
C LEU A 348 7.47 27.92 -3.95
N ILE A 349 6.69 28.76 -3.26
CA ILE A 349 5.35 29.12 -3.72
C ILE A 349 5.49 30.35 -4.61
N SER A 350 5.84 30.16 -5.88
CA SER A 350 5.57 31.19 -6.88
C SER A 350 4.07 31.17 -7.15
N THR A 351 3.38 32.23 -6.75
CA THR A 351 1.97 32.48 -7.06
C THR A 351 1.81 32.77 -8.55
N GLU A 352 1.70 31.73 -9.38
CA GLU A 352 1.07 31.84 -10.70
C GLU A 352 -0.07 30.82 -10.81
N PRO A 353 -1.31 31.26 -11.10
CA PRO A 353 -2.43 30.37 -11.28
C PRO A 353 -2.32 29.68 -12.65
N GLN A 354 -1.81 28.45 -12.67
CA GLN A 354 -1.99 27.58 -13.83
C GLN A 354 -3.44 27.09 -13.87
N LYS A 355 -4.23 27.66 -14.79
CA LYS A 355 -5.53 27.12 -15.20
C LYS A 355 -5.31 25.70 -15.73
N SER A 356 -5.67 24.68 -14.95
CA SER A 356 -5.77 23.31 -15.44
C SER A 356 -7.00 23.21 -16.35
N THR A 357 -6.78 23.04 -17.65
CA THR A 357 -7.81 22.60 -18.59
C THR A 357 -8.24 21.18 -18.25
N PHE A 358 -9.42 21.04 -17.64
CA PHE A 358 -10.13 19.78 -17.51
C PHE A 358 -10.55 19.29 -18.90
N PHE A 359 -10.11 18.10 -19.30
CA PHE A 359 -10.81 17.31 -20.32
C PHE A 359 -11.65 16.26 -19.60
N THR A 360 -12.92 16.60 -19.33
CA THR A 360 -13.97 15.63 -19.05
C THR A 360 -14.64 15.30 -20.38
N SER A 361 -14.57 14.04 -20.80
CA SER A 361 -15.39 13.52 -21.90
C SER A 361 -16.84 13.36 -21.42
N GLU A 362 -17.63 14.42 -21.54
CA GLU A 362 -19.09 14.30 -21.42
C GLU A 362 -19.70 13.96 -22.78
N CYS A 363 -20.22 12.74 -22.87
CA CYS A 363 -21.13 12.30 -23.90
C CYS A 363 -22.47 13.03 -23.68
N GLY A 364 -22.74 14.05 -24.50
CA GLY A 364 -23.97 14.84 -24.44
C GLY A 364 -24.61 14.94 -25.81
N SER A 365 -25.68 14.16 -26.00
CA SER A 365 -26.62 14.22 -27.13
C SER A 365 -27.23 15.61 -27.30
N ARG A 366 -27.18 16.18 -28.50
CA ARG A 366 -28.08 17.26 -28.92
C ARG A 366 -28.58 17.08 -30.35
N HIS A 367 -29.90 17.11 -30.44
CA HIS A 367 -30.72 17.15 -31.64
C HIS A 367 -30.78 18.59 -32.20
N ASN A 368 -30.75 18.67 -33.53
CA ASN A 368 -31.29 19.67 -34.46
C ASN A 368 -31.02 21.18 -34.32
N GLY A 369 -30.58 21.75 -35.45
CA GLY A 369 -30.66 23.16 -35.78
C GLY A 369 -29.78 23.51 -36.97
N GLU A 370 -30.28 23.29 -38.19
CA GLU A 370 -29.68 23.78 -39.44
C GLU A 370 -29.56 25.32 -39.46
N ILE A 371 -28.53 25.85 -40.11
CA ILE A 371 -28.61 26.77 -41.27
C ILE A 371 -27.19 27.15 -41.73
N HIS A 372 -27.00 27.06 -43.05
CA HIS A 372 -25.81 27.37 -43.85
C HIS A 372 -25.26 28.80 -43.70
N ASN A 373 -23.93 28.96 -43.79
CA ASN A 373 -23.32 29.74 -44.88
C ASN A 373 -21.79 29.57 -44.96
N GLU A 374 -21.31 29.48 -46.20
CA GLU A 374 -19.92 29.38 -46.63
C GLU A 374 -19.14 30.69 -46.41
N SER A 375 -17.84 30.58 -46.10
CA SER A 375 -16.75 31.16 -46.91
C SER A 375 -15.40 30.99 -46.22
N SER A 376 -14.42 30.63 -47.05
CA SER A 376 -13.02 30.37 -46.74
C SER A 376 -12.21 31.65 -46.54
N THR A 377 -11.26 31.65 -45.59
CA THR A 377 -9.94 32.29 -45.76
C THR A 377 -8.94 31.80 -44.69
N ASN A 378 -7.81 31.29 -45.19
CA ASN A 378 -6.46 31.15 -44.64
C ASN A 378 -6.17 31.51 -43.17
N GLY A 379 -5.64 30.54 -42.42
CA GLY A 379 -4.91 30.75 -41.17
C GLY A 379 -3.65 29.87 -41.11
N SER A 380 -2.49 30.49 -41.32
CA SER A 380 -1.18 29.95 -40.92
C SER A 380 -0.98 30.24 -39.44
N VAL A 381 -0.85 29.21 -38.61
CA VAL A 381 -0.26 29.31 -37.26
C VAL A 381 0.53 28.03 -36.97
N ASN A 382 1.85 28.14 -37.00
CA ASN A 382 2.76 27.22 -36.31
C ASN A 382 2.58 27.44 -34.80
N GLY A 383 2.32 26.37 -34.04
CA GLY A 383 2.17 26.41 -32.59
C GLY A 383 2.88 25.24 -31.93
N GLU A 384 3.90 25.57 -31.14
CA GLU A 384 4.82 24.69 -30.44
C GLU A 384 4.13 23.78 -29.39
N ASN A 385 4.27 22.47 -29.52
CA ASN A 385 3.92 21.47 -28.50
C ASN A 385 5.18 20.76 -27.95
N GLY A 386 6.19 21.53 -27.50
CA GLY A 386 7.49 20.99 -27.11
C GLY A 386 7.88 21.12 -25.63
N HIS A 387 7.20 21.94 -24.83
CA HIS A 387 7.82 22.46 -23.60
C HIS A 387 7.46 21.76 -22.27
N THR A 388 6.40 20.97 -22.20
CA THR A 388 5.99 20.28 -20.95
C THR A 388 6.52 18.85 -20.85
N ASN A 389 6.57 18.11 -21.97
CA ASN A 389 7.14 16.75 -22.01
C ASN A 389 8.67 16.74 -21.80
N GLY A 390 9.37 17.81 -22.20
CA GLY A 390 10.83 17.90 -22.05
C GLY A 390 11.31 17.94 -20.59
N LYS A 391 10.60 18.66 -19.71
CA LYS A 391 10.98 18.76 -18.28
C LYS A 391 10.77 17.45 -17.52
N MET A 392 9.68 16.73 -17.82
CA MET A 392 9.36 15.46 -17.17
C MET A 392 10.30 14.33 -17.63
N ASN A 393 10.65 14.31 -18.93
CA ASN A 393 11.61 13.36 -19.48
C ASN A 393 13.05 13.60 -18.96
N GLY A 394 13.42 14.86 -18.74
CA GLY A 394 14.70 15.21 -18.10
C GLY A 394 14.84 14.63 -16.70
N GLN A 395 13.81 14.80 -15.86
CA GLN A 395 13.81 14.29 -14.48
C GLN A 395 13.89 12.75 -14.39
N ILE A 396 13.24 12.02 -15.31
CA ILE A 396 13.33 10.55 -15.34
C ILE A 396 14.73 10.09 -15.75
N ASN A 397 15.31 10.71 -16.79
CA ASN A 397 16.65 10.37 -17.28
C ASN A 397 17.76 10.70 -16.28
N ASP A 398 17.66 11.85 -15.60
CA ASP A 398 18.63 12.27 -14.57
C ASP A 398 18.64 11.30 -13.39
N ILE A 399 17.49 10.74 -13.02
CA ILE A 399 17.36 9.77 -11.92
C ILE A 399 17.87 8.38 -12.34
N ILE A 400 17.61 7.92 -13.57
CA ILE A 400 18.22 6.68 -14.09
C ILE A 400 19.74 6.82 -14.05
N HIS A 401 20.28 8.00 -14.38
CA HIS A 401 21.71 8.28 -14.29
C HIS A 401 22.21 8.27 -12.84
N GLU A 402 21.46 8.86 -11.89
CA GLU A 402 21.82 8.87 -10.46
C GLU A 402 21.81 7.46 -9.84
N ILE A 403 20.80 6.64 -10.15
CA ILE A 403 20.70 5.24 -9.68
C ILE A 403 21.86 4.42 -10.23
N LYS A 404 22.21 4.57 -11.52
CA LYS A 404 23.37 3.91 -12.13
C LYS A 404 24.69 4.33 -11.48
N SER A 405 24.83 5.60 -11.11
CA SER A 405 26.05 6.10 -10.45
C SER A 405 26.26 5.50 -9.05
N LYS A 406 25.19 5.25 -8.30
CA LYS A 406 25.24 4.66 -6.94
C LYS A 406 25.41 3.14 -6.93
N ALA A 407 25.07 2.45 -8.03
CA ALA A 407 25.22 0.99 -8.15
C ALA A 407 26.66 0.54 -8.49
N ILE A 408 27.54 1.46 -8.89
CA ILE A 408 28.93 1.16 -9.28
C ILE A 408 29.88 1.13 -8.07
N GLU A 409 29.46 1.63 -6.91
CA GLU A 409 30.26 1.61 -5.68
C GLU A 409 29.86 0.47 -4.74
N LYS A 410 30.16 -0.78 -5.13
CA LYS A 410 30.50 -1.87 -4.18
C LYS A 410 31.01 -3.10 -4.93
N PRO A 411 32.31 -3.45 -4.82
CA PRO A 411 32.76 -4.76 -5.23
C PRO A 411 32.18 -5.79 -4.25
N ILE A 412 31.51 -6.79 -4.81
CA ILE A 412 31.04 -7.98 -4.09
C ILE A 412 32.29 -8.79 -3.69
N SER A 413 32.58 -8.87 -2.40
CA SER A 413 33.43 -9.92 -1.83
C SER A 413 32.54 -10.95 -1.13
N ALA A 414 32.59 -12.18 -1.65
CA ALA A 414 32.19 -13.50 -1.14
C ALA A 414 31.06 -13.59 -0.09
#